data_AF-A0A8X7C161-F1
#
_entry.id   AF-A0A8X7C161-F1
#
_cell.length_a   1.000
_cell.length_b   1.000
_cell.length_c   1.000
_cell.angle_alpha   90.00
_cell.angle_beta   90.00
_cell.angle_gamma   90.00
#
_symmetry.space_group_name_H-M   'P 1'
#
loop_
_entity.id
_entity.type
_entity.pdbx_description
1 polymer ?
#
loop_
_entity_poly.entity_id
_entity_poly.type
_entity_poly.pdbx_seq_one_letter_code
_entity_poly.pdbx_strand_id
1 'polypeptide(L)'
;MAKIVFTDGVGEIVCIIGFLNLLKIKHFTYFISNRRVDTSRLKMTMLLKIGLVILALATYSQGIEYYDLSRWTSGSCPSRDNCHLMGNLSFEERNCECDSLCSIFQDCCVDAPKFQSEPTSSSITCMPYGKDFSLGAYVLDNCPTYYSGLKSVKDFCEGQDDFRDLFSSTPATDIITNVTFRNRYCAECNGAGESYLKSWLLSMMFKNLSTSNLSVEFVWKHFNFYPLERKWGLRDTTNFYPLIFSFYKPDYISLIRQCRPNLISSCPPDWKRIPVKRACGMYTSVVYVHEKSYRNIQCAVCNGEDSVDLSCTKNPGNTKIQDDLPEDFEMIVDFNLNKSIMKEDIL
;
A
#
# COMPACT_ATOMS: atom_id res chain seq x y z
N MET A 1 -8.03 -6.12 48.63
CA MET A 1 -8.54 -5.92 47.26
C MET A 1 -8.54 -4.43 46.97
N ALA A 2 -7.58 -3.94 46.19
CA ALA A 2 -7.52 -2.53 45.80
C ALA A 2 -7.89 -2.41 44.32
N LYS A 3 -8.92 -1.62 44.04
CA LYS A 3 -9.45 -1.33 42.71
C LYS A 3 -8.70 -0.09 42.19
N ILE A 4 -7.93 -0.24 41.12
CA ILE A 4 -7.25 0.89 40.46
C ILE A 4 -8.10 1.31 39.27
N VAL A 5 -8.56 2.56 39.28
CA VAL A 5 -9.29 3.22 38.21
C VAL A 5 -8.31 4.13 37.48
N PHE A 6 -8.14 3.92 36.17
CA PHE A 6 -7.40 4.84 35.30
C PHE A 6 -8.37 5.88 34.74
N THR A 7 -8.00 7.16 34.85
CA THR A 7 -8.65 8.27 34.13
C THR A 7 -7.62 8.90 33.19
N ASP A 8 -8.10 9.33 32.03
CA ASP A 8 -7.30 9.69 30.87
C ASP A 8 -6.38 10.92 31.09
N GLY A 9 -5.18 10.86 30.51
CA GLY A 9 -4.53 12.06 29.96
C GLY A 9 -3.40 12.74 30.74
N VAL A 10 -2.98 12.25 31.92
CA VAL A 10 -1.85 12.85 32.69
C VAL A 10 -0.83 11.78 33.17
N GLY A 11 -0.98 10.52 32.72
CA GLY A 11 -0.26 9.37 33.26
C GLY A 11 1.24 9.28 32.98
N GLU A 12 1.76 9.95 31.95
CA GLU A 12 3.17 9.79 31.57
C GLU A 12 4.13 10.65 32.41
N ILE A 13 3.70 11.84 32.87
CA ILE A 13 4.52 12.70 33.75
C ILE A 13 4.57 12.13 35.18
N VAL A 14 3.48 11.48 35.63
CA VAL A 14 3.41 10.91 36.98
C VAL A 14 4.25 9.63 37.12
N CYS A 15 4.41 8.85 36.04
CA CYS A 15 5.30 7.68 36.06
C CYS A 15 6.79 8.07 36.23
N ILE A 16 7.25 9.17 35.64
CA ILE A 16 8.63 9.66 35.81
C ILE A 16 8.86 10.15 37.25
N ILE A 17 7.87 10.83 37.85
CA ILE A 17 7.94 11.27 39.25
C ILE A 17 7.86 10.08 40.23
N GLY A 18 7.10 9.03 39.88
CA GLY A 18 7.04 7.77 40.64
C GLY A 18 8.35 6.98 40.60
N PHE A 19 9.01 6.90 39.45
CA PHE A 19 10.29 6.21 39.30
C PHE A 19 11.45 6.96 39.99
N LEU A 20 11.41 8.30 39.98
CA LEU A 20 12.35 9.12 40.76
C LEU A 20 12.15 9.00 42.28
N ASN A 21 10.93 8.69 42.74
CA ASN A 21 10.68 8.40 44.16
C ASN A 21 11.08 6.97 44.59
N LEU A 22 11.20 6.02 43.66
CA LEU A 22 11.65 4.64 43.92
C LEU A 22 13.18 4.51 43.94
N LEU A 23 13.90 5.39 43.25
CA LEU A 23 15.30 5.65 43.54
C LEU A 23 15.41 6.38 44.87
N LYS A 24 15.32 5.62 45.97
CA LYS A 24 15.69 6.07 47.32
C LYS A 24 17.17 6.49 47.32
N ILE A 25 17.44 7.72 46.89
CA ILE A 25 18.68 8.43 47.21
C ILE A 25 18.58 8.84 48.69
N LYS A 26 18.63 7.83 49.58
CA LYS A 26 18.68 8.03 51.04
C LYS A 26 20.12 8.20 51.56
N HIS A 27 21.10 8.37 50.67
CA HIS A 27 22.52 8.41 51.04
C HIS A 27 23.27 9.71 50.67
N PHE A 28 22.57 10.82 50.40
CA PHE A 28 23.24 12.07 50.01
C PHE A 28 23.18 13.22 51.03
N THR A 29 22.62 13.00 52.22
CA THR A 29 22.52 14.04 53.26
C THR A 29 23.52 13.92 54.41
N TYR A 30 24.44 12.95 54.39
CA TYR A 30 25.40 12.75 55.51
C TYR A 30 26.86 13.17 55.21
N PHE A 31 27.12 13.90 54.12
CA PHE A 31 28.51 14.27 53.76
C PHE A 31 28.70 15.73 53.39
N ILE A 32 27.98 16.65 54.04
CA ILE A 32 28.28 18.09 53.95
C ILE A 32 28.23 18.71 55.36
N SER A 33 29.21 18.33 56.16
CA SER A 33 29.68 19.17 57.27
C SER A 33 31.21 19.16 57.17
N ASN A 34 31.81 20.35 57.02
CA ASN A 34 33.25 20.63 57.09
C ASN A 34 34.18 20.49 55.87
N ARG A 35 33.75 20.77 54.63
CA ARG A 35 34.66 21.32 53.59
C ARG A 35 33.95 22.36 52.71
N ARG A 36 34.57 23.53 52.48
CA ARG A 36 34.21 24.45 51.39
C ARG A 36 34.53 23.77 50.06
N VAL A 37 33.62 22.92 49.60
CA VAL A 37 33.68 22.34 48.26
C VAL A 37 33.04 23.35 47.31
N ASP A 38 33.76 23.66 46.23
CA ASP A 38 33.34 24.56 45.17
C ASP A 38 32.04 24.07 44.52
N THR A 39 30.92 24.63 44.96
CA THR A 39 29.56 24.21 44.59
C THR A 39 29.24 24.41 43.11
N SER A 40 30.05 25.19 42.39
CA SER A 40 29.90 25.47 40.96
C SER A 40 30.17 24.21 40.10
N ARG A 41 31.23 23.46 40.40
CA ARG A 41 31.60 22.23 39.68
C ARG A 41 30.64 21.06 39.94
N LEU A 42 30.07 20.98 41.13
CA LEU A 42 29.10 19.94 41.46
C LEU A 42 27.76 20.15 40.75
N LYS A 43 27.31 21.41 40.62
CA LYS A 43 26.08 21.74 39.89
C LYS A 43 26.18 21.45 38.39
N MET A 44 27.33 21.79 37.78
CA MET A 44 27.54 21.56 36.35
C MET A 44 27.60 20.05 36.00
N THR A 45 28.26 19.24 36.83
CA THR A 45 28.31 17.78 36.60
C THR A 45 26.95 17.10 36.81
N MET A 46 26.12 17.60 37.72
CA MET A 46 24.76 17.08 37.91
C MET A 46 23.85 17.42 36.72
N LEU A 47 23.91 18.66 36.22
CA LEU A 47 23.15 19.08 35.04
C LEU A 47 23.56 18.30 33.77
N LEU A 48 24.86 18.03 33.60
CA LEU A 48 25.36 17.23 32.48
C LEU A 48 24.84 15.78 32.53
N LYS A 49 24.81 15.17 33.73
CA LYS A 49 24.27 13.82 33.92
C LYS A 49 22.77 13.75 33.69
N ILE A 50 22.01 14.75 34.16
CA ILE A 50 20.57 14.85 33.89
C ILE A 50 20.33 15.03 32.39
N GLY A 51 21.12 15.88 31.73
CA GLY A 51 21.06 16.07 30.27
C GLY A 51 21.33 14.77 29.50
N LEU A 52 22.34 13.99 29.89
CA LEU A 52 22.64 12.68 29.29
C LEU A 52 21.55 11.65 29.53
N VAL A 53 20.91 11.63 30.72
CA VAL A 53 19.78 10.74 31.00
C VAL A 53 18.56 11.13 30.17
N ILE A 54 18.26 12.42 30.04
CA ILE A 54 17.17 12.91 29.17
C ILE A 54 17.47 12.57 27.71
N LEU A 55 18.72 12.72 27.25
CA LEU A 55 19.13 12.36 25.89
C LEU A 55 19.01 10.85 25.67
N ALA A 56 19.47 10.02 26.62
CA ALA A 56 19.38 8.57 26.56
C ALA A 56 17.93 8.07 26.54
N LEU A 57 17.06 8.69 27.36
CA LEU A 57 15.62 8.42 27.38
C LEU A 57 14.93 8.91 26.10
N ALA A 58 15.37 10.03 25.53
CA ALA A 58 14.87 10.52 24.23
C ALA A 58 15.33 9.65 23.05
N THR A 59 16.51 9.02 23.16
CA THR A 59 17.02 8.04 22.19
C THR A 59 16.52 6.62 22.44
N TYR A 60 15.78 6.37 23.53
CA TYR A 60 15.00 5.13 23.68
C TYR A 60 13.77 5.21 22.76
N SER A 61 14.03 5.38 21.47
CA SER A 61 13.04 5.16 20.42
C SER A 61 12.71 3.68 20.50
N GLN A 62 11.56 3.37 21.08
CA GLN A 62 11.00 2.03 21.09
C GLN A 62 10.90 1.58 19.63
N GLY A 63 11.84 0.72 19.22
CA GLY A 63 11.59 -0.16 18.10
C GLY A 63 10.35 -0.96 18.48
N ILE A 64 9.37 -0.99 17.60
CA ILE A 64 8.22 -1.85 17.79
C ILE A 64 8.76 -3.27 17.70
N GLU A 65 8.95 -3.93 18.84
CA GLU A 65 9.26 -5.35 18.86
C GLU A 65 8.02 -6.13 18.45
N TYR A 66 8.20 -7.26 17.78
CA TYR A 66 7.10 -8.18 17.46
C TYR A 66 6.27 -8.58 18.70
N TYR A 67 6.85 -8.48 19.89
CA TYR A 67 6.12 -8.69 21.14
C TYR A 67 5.01 -7.64 21.39
N ASP A 68 5.17 -6.39 20.94
CA ASP A 68 4.09 -5.39 21.01
C ASP A 68 2.94 -5.69 20.04
N LEU A 69 3.23 -6.40 18.93
CA LEU A 69 2.20 -6.97 18.04
C LEU A 69 1.46 -8.13 18.70
N SER A 70 2.16 -8.94 19.49
CA SER A 70 1.54 -10.05 20.23
C SER A 70 0.48 -9.60 21.24
N ARG A 71 0.48 -8.32 21.63
CA ARG A 71 -0.59 -7.76 22.46
C ARG A 71 -1.94 -7.65 21.73
N TRP A 72 -1.92 -7.74 20.41
CA TRP A 72 -3.07 -7.74 19.51
C TRP A 72 -3.34 -9.17 18.98
N THR A 73 -3.36 -10.15 19.89
CA THR A 73 -3.51 -11.58 19.56
C THR A 73 -4.71 -11.91 18.67
N SER A 74 -5.77 -11.10 18.71
CA SER A 74 -7.00 -11.33 17.95
C SER A 74 -6.92 -10.96 16.46
N GLY A 75 -5.87 -10.29 16.00
CA GLY A 75 -5.74 -9.87 14.60
C GLY A 75 -4.36 -10.07 13.96
N SER A 76 -3.44 -10.76 14.63
CA SER A 76 -2.16 -11.16 14.04
C SER A 76 -2.36 -12.37 13.13
N CYS A 77 -1.62 -12.44 12.02
CA CYS A 77 -1.74 -13.49 11.02
C CYS A 77 -0.44 -14.29 10.83
N PRO A 78 0.15 -14.92 11.88
CA PRO A 78 1.53 -15.45 11.81
C PRO A 78 1.78 -16.42 10.67
N SER A 79 0.79 -17.22 10.28
CA SER A 79 0.93 -18.16 9.15
C SER A 79 1.04 -17.48 7.78
N ARG A 80 0.73 -16.18 7.69
CA ARG A 80 0.65 -15.40 6.45
C ARG A 80 1.52 -14.14 6.47
N ASP A 81 2.03 -13.72 7.64
CA ASP A 81 2.79 -12.48 7.79
C ASP A 81 4.14 -12.62 8.51
N ASN A 82 4.59 -13.86 8.74
CA ASN A 82 5.85 -14.17 9.38
C ASN A 82 6.76 -14.95 8.42
N CYS A 83 7.93 -14.38 8.11
CA CYS A 83 8.87 -14.96 7.14
C CYS A 83 9.42 -16.33 7.54
N HIS A 84 9.40 -16.68 8.82
CA HIS A 84 9.81 -18.00 9.28
C HIS A 84 8.71 -19.06 9.17
N LEU A 85 7.44 -18.67 9.16
CA LEU A 85 6.29 -19.58 9.15
C LEU A 85 5.65 -19.74 7.75
N MET A 86 5.83 -18.76 6.86
CA MET A 86 5.16 -18.71 5.56
C MET A 86 5.65 -19.75 4.53
N GLY A 87 6.80 -20.39 4.71
CA GLY A 87 7.28 -21.43 3.78
C GLY A 87 7.20 -21.01 2.29
N ASN A 88 6.52 -21.82 1.47
CA ASN A 88 6.34 -21.63 0.02
C ASN A 88 4.91 -21.19 -0.35
N LEU A 89 4.22 -20.42 0.50
CA LEU A 89 2.87 -19.93 0.21
C LEU A 89 2.83 -19.06 -1.06
N SER A 90 1.75 -19.19 -1.84
CA SER A 90 1.49 -18.33 -2.99
C SER A 90 1.24 -16.88 -2.56
N PHE A 91 1.22 -15.94 -3.52
CA PHE A 91 0.95 -14.53 -3.24
C PHE A 91 -0.43 -14.31 -2.59
N GLU A 92 -1.44 -15.08 -3.03
CA GLU A 92 -2.81 -15.05 -2.53
C GLU A 92 -2.92 -15.60 -1.10
N GLU A 93 -1.97 -16.45 -0.71
CA GLU A 93 -1.93 -17.11 0.60
C GLU A 93 -1.09 -16.36 1.64
N ARG A 94 -0.17 -15.50 1.21
CA ARG A 94 0.58 -14.63 2.13
C ARG A 94 -0.06 -13.27 2.29
N ASN A 95 0.40 -12.46 3.25
CA ASN A 95 -0.09 -11.12 3.53
C ASN A 95 1.02 -10.04 3.42
N CYS A 96 2.26 -10.43 3.14
CA CYS A 96 3.42 -9.58 2.91
C CYS A 96 4.55 -10.36 2.21
N GLU A 97 5.68 -9.70 1.97
CA GLU A 97 6.84 -10.25 1.26
C GLU A 97 8.07 -10.36 2.17
N CYS A 98 8.89 -11.39 1.91
CA CYS A 98 10.08 -11.72 2.71
C CYS A 98 11.39 -11.65 1.92
N ASP A 99 11.30 -11.35 0.62
CA ASP A 99 12.47 -11.24 -0.25
C ASP A 99 13.27 -9.95 0.00
N SER A 100 14.45 -9.85 -0.63
CA SER A 100 15.35 -8.71 -0.46
C SER A 100 14.83 -7.41 -1.09
N LEU A 101 13.87 -7.49 -2.00
CA LEU A 101 13.28 -6.35 -2.71
C LEU A 101 12.08 -5.76 -1.96
N CYS A 102 11.58 -6.42 -0.91
CA CYS A 102 10.35 -5.98 -0.24
C CYS A 102 10.40 -4.53 0.28
N SER A 103 11.59 -4.03 0.61
CA SER A 103 11.78 -2.65 1.09
C SER A 103 11.64 -1.62 -0.03
N ILE A 104 11.97 -1.98 -1.26
CA ILE A 104 11.78 -1.15 -2.45
C ILE A 104 10.28 -1.00 -2.73
N PHE A 105 9.53 -2.10 -2.61
CA PHE A 105 8.09 -2.14 -2.87
C PHE A 105 7.22 -1.82 -1.64
N GLN A 106 7.86 -1.62 -0.47
CA GLN A 106 7.20 -1.37 0.81
C GLN A 106 6.14 -2.42 1.19
N ASP A 107 6.40 -3.68 0.85
CA ASP A 107 5.53 -4.83 1.15
C ASP A 107 6.18 -5.83 2.11
N CYS A 108 7.28 -5.45 2.77
CA CYS A 108 7.95 -6.28 3.76
C CYS A 108 7.04 -6.72 4.90
N CYS A 109 7.17 -7.98 5.28
CA CYS A 109 6.74 -8.47 6.59
C CYS A 109 7.52 -7.79 7.72
N VAL A 110 6.96 -7.81 8.93
CA VAL A 110 7.58 -7.18 10.10
C VAL A 110 8.92 -7.80 10.49
N ASP A 111 9.08 -9.11 10.26
CA ASP A 111 10.29 -9.88 10.56
C ASP A 111 11.20 -10.06 9.33
N ALA A 112 10.91 -9.36 8.23
CA ALA A 112 11.74 -9.42 7.04
C ALA A 112 13.16 -8.82 7.32
N PRO A 113 14.25 -9.47 6.89
CA PRO A 113 15.62 -9.02 7.18
C PRO A 113 15.95 -7.60 6.66
N LYS A 114 15.24 -7.14 5.63
CA LYS A 114 15.43 -5.84 4.96
C LYS A 114 14.36 -4.81 5.31
N PHE A 115 13.59 -5.05 6.36
CA PHE A 115 12.52 -4.16 6.80
C PHE A 115 12.94 -2.69 7.00
N GLN A 116 14.18 -2.43 7.41
CA GLN A 116 14.66 -1.10 7.80
C GLN A 116 15.37 -0.30 6.70
N SER A 117 15.41 -0.77 5.44
CA SER A 117 15.97 0.08 4.38
C SER A 117 15.03 1.24 4.05
N GLU A 118 15.58 2.45 4.00
CA GLU A 118 14.90 3.62 3.46
C GLU A 118 14.38 3.29 2.06
N PRO A 119 13.09 3.56 1.76
CA PRO A 119 12.57 3.33 0.43
C PRO A 119 13.37 4.17 -0.57
N THR A 120 13.90 3.50 -1.58
CA THR A 120 14.47 4.20 -2.73
C THR A 120 13.38 5.07 -3.34
N SER A 121 13.72 6.32 -3.65
CA SER A 121 12.83 7.40 -4.16
C SER A 121 12.07 7.09 -5.46
N SER A 122 12.00 5.84 -5.92
CA SER A 122 11.15 5.41 -7.02
C SER A 122 9.68 5.45 -6.56
N SER A 123 8.87 6.30 -7.19
CA SER A 123 7.42 6.20 -7.06
C SER A 123 6.97 4.91 -7.73
N ILE A 124 6.54 3.97 -6.91
CA ILE A 124 5.97 2.70 -7.31
C ILE A 124 4.57 2.67 -6.71
N THR A 125 3.57 2.41 -7.54
CA THR A 125 2.18 2.26 -7.09
C THR A 125 1.63 0.88 -7.42
N CYS A 126 0.62 0.47 -6.65
CA CYS A 126 -0.06 -0.79 -6.87
C CYS A 126 -1.28 -0.57 -7.76
N MET A 127 -1.22 -1.07 -8.99
CA MET A 127 -2.29 -0.92 -9.97
C MET A 127 -3.11 -2.21 -10.06
N PRO A 128 -4.45 -2.16 -9.92
CA PRO A 128 -5.31 -3.33 -10.04
C PRO A 128 -5.26 -3.91 -11.46
N TYR A 129 -5.39 -5.23 -11.60
CA TYR A 129 -5.46 -5.89 -12.90
C TYR A 129 -6.30 -7.17 -12.87
N GLY A 130 -6.74 -7.62 -14.04
CA GLY A 130 -7.57 -8.80 -14.23
C GLY A 130 -9.04 -8.55 -13.86
N LYS A 131 -9.78 -9.64 -13.64
CA LYS A 131 -11.17 -9.61 -13.15
C LYS A 131 -11.24 -9.36 -11.65
N ASP A 132 -10.23 -9.81 -10.90
CA ASP A 132 -10.17 -9.64 -9.46
C ASP A 132 -9.47 -8.32 -9.09
N PHE A 133 -10.27 -7.29 -8.80
CA PHE A 133 -9.77 -5.99 -8.34
C PHE A 133 -9.02 -6.04 -6.99
N SER A 134 -8.90 -7.20 -6.33
CA SER A 134 -8.02 -7.38 -5.16
C SER A 134 -6.62 -7.85 -5.49
N LEU A 135 -6.35 -8.15 -6.75
CA LEU A 135 -5.02 -8.39 -7.26
C LEU A 135 -4.53 -7.18 -8.05
N GLY A 136 -3.27 -6.83 -7.83
CA GLY A 136 -2.61 -5.73 -8.51
C GLY A 136 -1.18 -6.07 -8.85
N ALA A 137 -0.55 -5.21 -9.65
CA ALA A 137 0.86 -5.27 -9.97
C ALA A 137 1.53 -3.94 -9.59
N TYR A 138 2.76 -4.02 -9.09
CA TYR A 138 3.55 -2.82 -8.89
C TYR A 138 3.99 -2.23 -10.23
N VAL A 139 3.74 -0.94 -10.39
CA VAL A 139 4.09 -0.19 -11.59
C VAL A 139 4.89 1.05 -11.23
N LEU A 140 5.86 1.40 -12.06
CA LEU A 140 6.50 2.72 -12.02
C LEU A 140 5.56 3.74 -12.64
N ASP A 141 5.18 4.76 -11.87
CA ASP A 141 4.21 5.77 -12.26
C ASP A 141 4.77 7.21 -12.26
N ASN A 142 6.07 7.36 -12.02
CA ASN A 142 6.75 8.65 -12.15
C ASN A 142 8.01 8.56 -12.99
N CYS A 143 8.38 9.72 -13.52
CA CYS A 143 9.66 9.91 -14.16
C CYS A 143 10.74 10.20 -13.10
N PRO A 144 11.98 9.77 -13.33
CA PRO A 144 13.08 10.13 -12.45
C PRO A 144 13.23 11.64 -12.32
N THR A 145 13.66 12.13 -11.16
CA THR A 145 13.85 13.58 -10.91
C THR A 145 14.86 14.22 -11.86
N TYR A 146 15.79 13.42 -12.39
CA TYR A 146 16.79 13.83 -13.38
C TYR A 146 16.31 13.73 -14.83
N TYR A 147 15.06 13.32 -15.10
CA TYR A 147 14.52 13.25 -16.45
C TYR A 147 14.50 14.65 -17.10
N SER A 148 15.19 14.79 -18.23
CA SER A 148 15.39 16.04 -18.97
C SER A 148 14.73 16.06 -20.35
N GLY A 149 13.89 15.06 -20.65
CA GLY A 149 13.17 14.95 -21.93
C GLY A 149 11.95 15.87 -22.02
N LEU A 150 11.03 15.54 -22.93
CA LEU A 150 9.85 16.37 -23.18
C LEU A 150 8.92 16.41 -21.97
N LYS A 151 8.49 17.62 -21.57
CA LYS A 151 7.55 17.81 -20.46
C LYS A 151 6.25 17.03 -20.67
N SER A 152 5.76 16.93 -21.91
CA SER A 152 4.55 16.17 -22.23
C SER A 152 4.65 14.70 -21.83
N VAL A 153 5.81 14.05 -22.02
CA VAL A 153 6.02 12.64 -21.63
C VAL A 153 5.90 12.50 -20.12
N LYS A 154 6.52 13.42 -19.37
CA LYS A 154 6.41 13.47 -17.92
C LYS A 154 4.96 13.70 -17.46
N ASP A 155 4.28 14.66 -18.07
CA ASP A 155 2.89 15.00 -17.77
C ASP A 155 1.95 13.82 -18.09
N PHE A 156 2.20 13.02 -19.13
CA PHE A 156 1.42 11.82 -19.44
C PHE A 156 1.74 10.62 -18.54
N CYS A 157 2.97 10.50 -18.05
CA CYS A 157 3.33 9.47 -17.07
C CYS A 157 2.72 9.76 -15.69
N GLU A 158 3.00 10.96 -15.17
CA GLU A 158 2.67 11.37 -13.79
C GLU A 158 1.27 11.96 -13.65
N GLY A 159 0.61 12.25 -14.78
CA GLY A 159 -0.72 12.84 -14.82
C GLY A 159 -1.81 11.92 -14.30
N GLN A 160 -3.02 12.47 -14.19
CA GLN A 160 -4.21 11.65 -14.04
C GLN A 160 -4.42 10.85 -15.33
N ASP A 161 -4.98 9.64 -15.21
CA ASP A 161 -5.27 8.82 -16.38
C ASP A 161 -6.17 9.60 -17.34
N ASP A 162 -5.61 9.96 -18.48
CA ASP A 162 -6.33 10.59 -19.56
C ASP A 162 -6.82 9.51 -20.51
N PHE A 163 -7.92 8.89 -20.12
CA PHE A 163 -8.52 7.84 -20.92
C PHE A 163 -9.00 8.32 -22.28
N ARG A 164 -8.91 9.61 -22.67
CA ARG A 164 -9.16 10.05 -24.07
C ARG A 164 -8.38 9.22 -25.09
N ASP A 165 -7.22 8.72 -24.70
CA ASP A 165 -6.47 7.72 -25.44
C ASP A 165 -6.22 6.49 -24.56
N LEU A 166 -6.93 5.41 -24.89
CA LEU A 166 -6.86 4.14 -24.18
C LEU A 166 -5.49 3.48 -24.31
N PHE A 167 -4.82 3.65 -25.44
CA PHE A 167 -3.49 3.11 -25.66
C PHE A 167 -2.48 3.77 -24.72
N SER A 168 -2.57 5.09 -24.61
CA SER A 168 -1.72 5.92 -23.75
C SER A 168 -1.86 5.62 -22.25
N SER A 169 -2.98 5.04 -21.83
CA SER A 169 -3.23 4.66 -20.43
C SER A 169 -3.00 3.17 -20.17
N THR A 170 -2.62 2.39 -21.19
CA THR A 170 -2.40 0.96 -21.05
C THR A 170 -1.02 0.68 -20.43
N PRO A 171 -0.96 -0.13 -19.36
CA PRO A 171 0.30 -0.53 -18.72
C PRO A 171 1.23 -1.24 -19.69
N ALA A 172 2.53 -1.12 -19.44
CA ALA A 172 3.53 -1.76 -20.29
C ALA A 172 4.64 -2.37 -19.44
N THR A 173 5.15 -3.53 -19.85
CA THR A 173 6.26 -4.20 -19.18
C THR A 173 7.43 -4.33 -20.16
N ASP A 174 8.61 -3.96 -19.70
CA ASP A 174 9.85 -4.33 -20.38
C ASP A 174 10.16 -5.78 -20.05
N ILE A 175 10.05 -6.67 -21.05
CA ILE A 175 10.19 -8.12 -20.85
C ILE A 175 11.63 -8.58 -20.56
N ILE A 176 12.63 -7.71 -20.75
CA ILE A 176 14.03 -8.02 -20.43
C ILE A 176 14.30 -7.71 -18.95
N THR A 177 13.81 -6.58 -18.47
CA THR A 177 14.04 -6.15 -17.08
C THR A 177 12.94 -6.60 -16.12
N ASN A 178 11.79 -7.06 -16.63
CA ASN A 178 10.56 -7.36 -15.89
C ASN A 178 10.01 -6.17 -15.11
N VAL A 179 10.38 -4.95 -15.49
CA VAL A 179 9.85 -3.73 -14.89
C VAL A 179 8.54 -3.38 -15.60
N THR A 180 7.48 -3.20 -14.80
CA THR A 180 6.19 -2.74 -15.29
C THR A 180 6.05 -1.25 -15.03
N PHE A 181 5.55 -0.54 -16.03
CA PHE A 181 5.31 0.89 -16.04
C PHE A 181 3.80 1.12 -16.12
N ARG A 182 3.32 2.17 -15.47
CA ARG A 182 1.90 2.55 -15.47
C ARG A 182 1.38 2.75 -16.90
N ASN A 183 2.21 3.29 -17.77
CA ASN A 183 1.95 3.41 -19.19
C ASN A 183 3.25 3.52 -20.00
N ARG A 184 3.14 3.61 -21.33
CA ARG A 184 4.30 3.73 -22.24
C ARG A 184 5.12 5.00 -22.01
N TYR A 185 4.52 6.10 -21.57
CA TYR A 185 5.26 7.34 -21.27
C TYR A 185 6.14 7.19 -20.04
N CYS A 186 5.65 6.47 -19.02
CA CYS A 186 6.48 6.10 -17.87
C CYS A 186 7.64 5.19 -18.28
N ALA A 187 7.42 4.27 -19.22
CA ALA A 187 8.50 3.46 -19.77
C ALA A 187 9.55 4.31 -20.49
N GLU A 188 9.12 5.25 -21.33
CA GLU A 188 10.00 6.16 -22.07
C GLU A 188 10.85 7.02 -21.13
N CYS A 189 10.25 7.69 -20.15
CA CYS A 189 11.01 8.57 -19.26
C CYS A 189 11.90 7.83 -18.25
N ASN A 190 11.64 6.55 -18.02
CA ASN A 190 12.52 5.65 -17.27
C ASN A 190 13.54 4.93 -18.18
N GLY A 191 13.60 5.27 -19.47
CA GLY A 191 14.63 4.78 -20.39
C GLY A 191 14.44 3.33 -20.85
N ALA A 192 13.22 2.80 -20.81
CA ALA A 192 12.92 1.46 -21.31
C ALA A 192 13.07 1.42 -22.85
N GLY A 193 13.65 0.33 -23.36
CA GLY A 193 13.83 0.14 -24.81
C GLY A 193 12.54 -0.29 -25.50
N GLU A 194 12.11 0.44 -26.53
CA GLU A 194 10.85 0.18 -27.24
C GLU A 194 10.72 -1.25 -27.80
N SER A 195 11.82 -1.84 -28.25
CA SER A 195 11.83 -3.20 -28.84
C SER A 195 11.38 -4.30 -27.87
N TYR A 196 11.53 -4.07 -26.56
CA TYR A 196 11.22 -5.04 -25.51
C TYR A 196 10.00 -4.64 -24.68
N LEU A 197 9.44 -3.47 -24.94
CA LEU A 197 8.27 -2.99 -24.25
C LEU A 197 7.02 -3.67 -24.81
N LYS A 198 6.24 -4.28 -23.93
CA LYS A 198 4.98 -4.95 -24.26
C LYS A 198 3.82 -4.37 -23.47
N SER A 199 2.82 -3.89 -24.19
CA SER A 199 1.58 -3.39 -23.60
C SER A 199 0.78 -4.54 -23.01
N TRP A 200 0.06 -4.26 -21.94
CA TRP A 200 -0.92 -5.18 -21.38
C TRP A 200 -2.16 -5.24 -22.29
N LEU A 201 -2.96 -6.28 -22.12
CA LEU A 201 -4.23 -6.41 -22.82
C LEU A 201 -5.25 -5.47 -22.18
N LEU A 202 -5.97 -4.71 -23.00
CA LEU A 202 -7.07 -3.87 -22.55
C LEU A 202 -8.38 -4.62 -22.74
N SER A 203 -9.08 -4.89 -21.63
CA SER A 203 -10.45 -5.37 -21.66
C SER A 203 -11.42 -4.23 -21.42
N MET A 204 -12.47 -4.21 -22.23
CA MET A 204 -13.53 -3.21 -22.19
C MET A 204 -14.86 -3.92 -21.98
N MET A 205 -15.60 -3.51 -20.95
CA MET A 205 -16.90 -4.08 -20.60
C MET A 205 -17.94 -2.97 -20.44
N PHE A 206 -19.17 -3.20 -20.91
CA PHE A 206 -20.26 -2.26 -20.66
C PHE A 206 -20.96 -2.56 -19.34
N LYS A 207 -21.23 -1.52 -18.55
CA LYS A 207 -22.07 -1.69 -17.37
C LYS A 207 -23.55 -1.69 -17.75
N ASN A 208 -24.30 -2.70 -17.30
CA ASN A 208 -25.77 -2.78 -17.41
C ASN A 208 -26.31 -2.78 -18.85
N LEU A 209 -25.55 -3.30 -19.81
CA LEU A 209 -25.98 -3.37 -21.20
C LEU A 209 -26.41 -4.80 -21.52
N SER A 210 -27.70 -5.02 -21.79
CA SER A 210 -28.15 -6.34 -22.24
C SER A 210 -27.54 -6.65 -23.61
N THR A 211 -26.69 -7.68 -23.65
CA THR A 211 -25.89 -8.07 -24.81
C THR A 211 -26.68 -8.75 -25.92
N SER A 212 -27.92 -9.17 -25.63
CA SER A 212 -28.77 -9.96 -26.53
C SER A 212 -29.02 -9.36 -27.91
N ASN A 213 -28.72 -8.06 -28.15
CA ASN A 213 -28.98 -7.37 -29.41
C ASN A 213 -27.81 -6.55 -29.98
N LEU A 214 -26.61 -6.60 -29.40
CA LEU A 214 -25.49 -5.79 -29.90
C LEU A 214 -24.51 -6.63 -30.70
N SER A 215 -24.38 -6.31 -31.98
CA SER A 215 -23.28 -6.85 -32.77
C SER A 215 -21.96 -6.18 -32.40
N VAL A 216 -20.88 -6.95 -32.46
CA VAL A 216 -19.51 -6.45 -32.37
C VAL A 216 -19.28 -5.23 -33.27
N GLU A 217 -19.75 -5.31 -34.52
CA GLU A 217 -19.61 -4.23 -35.50
C GLU A 217 -20.34 -2.96 -35.05
N PHE A 218 -21.52 -3.10 -34.45
CA PHE A 218 -22.25 -1.98 -33.89
C PHE A 218 -21.46 -1.32 -32.77
N VAL A 219 -20.89 -2.10 -31.84
CA VAL A 219 -20.08 -1.55 -30.74
C VAL A 219 -18.89 -0.77 -31.29
N TRP A 220 -18.10 -1.36 -32.19
CA TRP A 220 -16.92 -0.70 -32.78
C TRP A 220 -17.25 0.60 -33.52
N LYS A 221 -18.40 0.66 -34.18
CA LYS A 221 -18.81 1.83 -34.96
C LYS A 221 -19.32 2.98 -34.07
N HIS A 222 -19.87 2.67 -32.91
CA HIS A 222 -20.59 3.65 -32.09
C HIS A 222 -19.92 3.97 -30.75
N PHE A 223 -18.94 3.17 -30.28
CA PHE A 223 -18.23 3.51 -29.06
C PHE A 223 -17.38 4.75 -29.28
N ASN A 224 -17.53 5.75 -28.42
CA ASN A 224 -16.86 7.03 -28.54
C ASN A 224 -16.49 7.56 -27.14
N PHE A 225 -15.49 8.43 -27.09
CA PHE A 225 -15.21 9.22 -25.90
C PHE A 225 -16.22 10.36 -25.81
N TYR A 226 -16.94 10.46 -24.70
CA TYR A 226 -17.89 11.55 -24.44
C TYR A 226 -17.24 12.60 -23.51
N PRO A 227 -16.92 13.81 -24.01
CA PRO A 227 -16.14 14.79 -23.25
C PRO A 227 -16.81 15.32 -21.98
N LEU A 228 -18.15 15.40 -21.96
CA LEU A 228 -18.90 15.91 -20.81
C LEU A 228 -18.85 14.93 -19.64
N GLU A 229 -19.00 13.63 -19.93
CA GLU A 229 -18.92 12.54 -18.97
C GLU A 229 -17.47 12.15 -18.63
N ARG A 230 -16.51 12.55 -19.47
CA ARG A 230 -15.10 12.15 -19.44
C ARG A 230 -14.93 10.63 -19.42
N LYS A 231 -15.76 9.93 -20.19
CA LYS A 231 -15.81 8.47 -20.25
C LYS A 231 -16.00 8.00 -21.68
N TRP A 232 -15.41 6.86 -22.00
CA TRP A 232 -15.86 6.10 -23.16
C TRP A 232 -17.16 5.39 -22.84
N GLY A 233 -17.96 5.18 -23.87
CA GLY A 233 -19.16 4.39 -23.75
C GLY A 233 -19.92 4.32 -25.06
N LEU A 234 -21.13 3.82 -24.96
CA LEU A 234 -22.13 3.84 -26.01
C LEU A 234 -23.26 4.75 -25.58
N ARG A 235 -23.84 5.48 -26.54
CA ARG A 235 -25.05 6.26 -26.31
C ARG A 235 -26.14 5.78 -27.25
N ASP A 236 -27.26 5.38 -26.66
CA ASP A 236 -28.51 5.21 -27.41
C ASP A 236 -29.30 6.54 -27.40
N THR A 237 -30.53 6.56 -27.90
CA THR A 237 -31.36 7.76 -27.96
C THR A 237 -31.64 8.41 -26.58
N THR A 238 -31.52 7.64 -25.51
CA THR A 238 -32.00 7.96 -24.16
C THR A 238 -30.98 7.72 -23.04
N ASN A 239 -30.04 6.80 -23.23
CA ASN A 239 -29.16 6.27 -22.21
C ASN A 239 -27.69 6.33 -22.65
N PHE A 240 -26.83 6.50 -21.65
CA PHE A 240 -25.38 6.39 -21.80
C PHE A 240 -24.88 5.18 -21.02
N TYR A 241 -24.19 4.28 -21.71
CA TYR A 241 -23.62 3.06 -21.17
C TYR A 241 -22.11 3.23 -21.06
N PRO A 242 -21.57 3.54 -19.87
CA PRO A 242 -20.15 3.74 -19.71
C PRO A 242 -19.39 2.42 -19.86
N LEU A 243 -18.21 2.51 -20.48
CA LEU A 243 -17.24 1.42 -20.47
C LEU A 243 -16.49 1.38 -19.14
N ILE A 244 -16.24 0.17 -18.68
CA ILE A 244 -15.33 -0.18 -17.60
C ILE A 244 -14.10 -0.81 -18.25
N PHE A 245 -12.92 -0.39 -17.80
CA PHE A 245 -11.65 -0.88 -18.29
C PHE A 245 -11.00 -1.78 -17.25
N SER A 246 -10.49 -2.92 -17.71
CA SER A 246 -9.61 -3.78 -16.94
C SER A 246 -8.39 -4.11 -17.77
N PHE A 247 -7.22 -4.17 -17.13
CA PHE A 247 -5.99 -4.56 -17.81
C PHE A 247 -5.64 -5.99 -17.48
N TYR A 248 -5.18 -6.76 -18.46
CA TYR A 248 -4.73 -8.14 -18.25
C TYR A 248 -3.28 -8.27 -18.69
N LYS A 249 -2.48 -8.85 -17.80
CA LYS A 249 -1.10 -9.21 -18.12
C LYS A 249 -1.10 -10.32 -19.19
N PRO A 250 -0.44 -10.13 -20.35
CA PRO A 250 -0.26 -11.19 -21.34
C PRO A 250 0.45 -12.42 -20.76
N ASP A 251 0.16 -13.61 -21.30
CA ASP A 251 0.71 -14.88 -20.78
C ASP A 251 2.23 -14.98 -20.91
N TYR A 252 2.80 -14.37 -21.95
CA TYR A 252 4.25 -14.35 -22.18
C TYR A 252 5.02 -13.44 -21.20
N ILE A 253 4.32 -12.61 -20.43
CA ILE A 253 4.91 -11.81 -19.34
C ILE A 253 4.81 -12.65 -18.08
N SER A 254 5.84 -13.44 -17.76
CA SER A 254 5.77 -14.42 -16.66
C SER A 254 6.10 -13.84 -15.28
N LEU A 255 6.82 -12.72 -15.23
CA LEU A 255 7.35 -12.16 -13.99
C LEU A 255 6.84 -10.74 -13.78
N ILE A 256 5.88 -10.60 -12.88
CA ILE A 256 5.46 -9.32 -12.31
C ILE A 256 5.47 -9.43 -10.80
N ARG A 257 5.80 -8.34 -10.10
CA ARG A 257 5.60 -8.29 -8.65
C ARG A 257 4.16 -7.92 -8.37
N GLN A 258 3.42 -8.88 -7.83
CA GLN A 258 2.03 -8.68 -7.43
C GLN A 258 1.95 -7.81 -6.17
N CYS A 259 0.82 -7.14 -6.02
CA CYS A 259 0.51 -6.26 -4.90
C CYS A 259 -0.99 -6.31 -4.61
N ARG A 260 -1.41 -5.77 -3.46
CA ARG A 260 -2.83 -5.62 -3.13
C ARG A 260 -3.24 -4.16 -3.32
N PRO A 261 -4.10 -3.85 -4.31
CA PRO A 261 -4.53 -2.49 -4.56
C PRO A 261 -5.50 -2.04 -3.46
N ASN A 262 -5.73 -0.73 -3.39
CA ASN A 262 -6.70 -0.10 -2.49
C ASN A 262 -6.49 -0.37 -0.98
N LEU A 263 -5.26 -0.72 -0.57
CA LEU A 263 -4.92 -0.85 0.85
C LEU A 263 -5.00 0.50 1.54
N ILE A 264 -5.75 0.56 2.64
CA ILE A 264 -5.67 1.68 3.57
C ILE A 264 -4.35 1.55 4.34
N SER A 265 -3.38 2.37 3.96
CA SER A 265 -1.98 2.31 4.40
C SER A 265 -1.54 3.50 5.25
N SER A 266 -2.47 4.38 5.63
CA SER A 266 -2.20 5.55 6.46
C SER A 266 -3.32 5.82 7.45
N CYS A 267 -2.98 6.54 8.53
CA CYS A 267 -3.95 7.00 9.52
C CYS A 267 -4.46 8.40 9.20
N PRO A 268 -5.65 8.78 9.68
CA PRO A 268 -6.14 10.15 9.63
C PRO A 268 -5.09 11.17 10.13
N PRO A 269 -4.97 12.34 9.51
CA PRO A 269 -3.97 13.35 9.88
C PRO A 269 -4.01 13.73 11.37
N ASP A 270 -5.20 13.76 11.95
CA ASP A 270 -5.53 14.13 13.33
C ASP A 270 -5.41 12.98 14.35
N TRP A 271 -5.02 11.78 13.92
CA TRP A 271 -4.83 10.63 14.81
C TRP A 271 -3.75 10.90 15.87
N LYS A 272 -4.11 10.75 17.14
CA LYS A 272 -3.30 11.20 18.29
C LYS A 272 -2.22 10.21 18.72
N ARG A 273 -2.42 8.90 18.54
CA ARG A 273 -1.46 7.88 19.01
C ARG A 273 -0.33 7.72 17.99
N ILE A 274 0.72 8.54 18.14
CA ILE A 274 1.89 8.57 17.23
C ILE A 274 2.53 7.18 17.02
N PRO A 275 2.71 6.32 18.03
CA PRO A 275 3.26 4.99 17.81
C PRO A 275 2.44 4.14 16.83
N VAL A 276 1.10 4.18 16.94
CA VAL A 276 0.18 3.47 16.03
C VAL A 276 0.27 4.06 14.62
N LYS A 277 0.29 5.39 14.51
CA LYS A 277 0.42 6.09 13.22
C LYS A 277 1.72 5.73 12.51
N ARG A 278 2.82 5.67 13.25
CA ARG A 278 4.13 5.26 12.73
C ARG A 278 4.06 3.81 12.27
N ALA A 279 3.62 2.89 13.13
CA ALA A 279 3.50 1.46 12.84
C ALA A 279 2.70 1.16 11.56
N CYS A 280 1.58 1.88 11.35
CA CYS A 280 0.74 1.74 10.17
C CYS A 280 1.54 1.91 8.85
N GLY A 281 2.50 2.84 8.82
CA GLY A 281 3.33 3.06 7.64
C GLY A 281 4.56 2.17 7.52
N MET A 282 4.93 1.41 8.58
CA MET A 282 6.24 0.77 8.62
C MET A 282 6.30 -0.56 7.87
N TYR A 283 5.35 -1.47 8.12
CA TYR A 283 5.37 -2.85 7.61
C TYR A 283 4.05 -3.23 6.94
N THR A 284 4.06 -4.34 6.22
CA THR A 284 2.85 -4.92 5.62
C THR A 284 2.50 -6.23 6.33
N SER A 285 1.23 -6.36 6.70
CA SER A 285 0.58 -7.59 7.17
C SER A 285 -0.91 -7.38 6.90
N VAL A 286 -1.31 -7.60 5.65
CA VAL A 286 -2.66 -7.20 5.22
C VAL A 286 -3.74 -7.89 6.05
N VAL A 287 -4.68 -7.10 6.55
CA VAL A 287 -5.86 -7.54 7.29
C VAL A 287 -7.12 -7.00 6.63
N TYR A 288 -8.23 -7.70 6.82
CA TYR A 288 -9.50 -7.41 6.15
C TYR A 288 -10.60 -7.17 7.19
N VAL A 289 -11.44 -6.18 6.93
CA VAL A 289 -12.67 -5.89 7.69
C VAL A 289 -13.77 -5.56 6.70
N HIS A 290 -14.82 -6.38 6.64
CA HIS A 290 -15.85 -6.28 5.61
C HIS A 290 -15.25 -6.33 4.19
N GLU A 291 -15.44 -5.26 3.40
CA GLU A 291 -14.90 -5.12 2.03
C GLU A 291 -13.60 -4.31 1.97
N LYS A 292 -13.12 -3.82 3.12
CA LYS A 292 -11.91 -3.00 3.20
C LYS A 292 -10.69 -3.86 3.50
N SER A 293 -9.58 -3.47 2.92
CA SER A 293 -8.26 -4.02 3.20
C SER A 293 -7.37 -2.95 3.80
N TYR A 294 -6.64 -3.32 4.84
CA TYR A 294 -5.72 -2.45 5.56
C TYR A 294 -4.31 -3.00 5.44
N ARG A 295 -3.31 -2.13 5.28
CA ARG A 295 -1.90 -2.54 5.17
C ARG A 295 -1.46 -3.41 6.36
N ASN A 296 -1.93 -3.07 7.56
CA ASN A 296 -1.70 -3.80 8.80
C ASN A 296 -2.79 -3.47 9.84
N ILE A 297 -2.75 -4.18 10.98
CA ILE A 297 -3.66 -3.98 12.11
C ILE A 297 -3.65 -2.54 12.64
N GLN A 298 -2.50 -1.85 12.67
CA GLN A 298 -2.45 -0.47 13.16
C GLN A 298 -3.15 0.49 12.20
N CYS A 299 -3.08 0.24 10.90
CA CYS A 299 -3.88 0.99 9.93
C CYS A 299 -5.38 0.76 10.14
N ALA A 300 -5.82 -0.48 10.41
CA ALA A 300 -7.22 -0.75 10.70
C ALA A 300 -7.69 -0.02 11.98
N VAL A 301 -6.94 -0.16 13.07
CA VAL A 301 -7.25 0.46 14.37
C VAL A 301 -7.29 1.99 14.29
N CYS A 302 -6.34 2.62 13.60
CA CYS A 302 -6.35 4.08 13.48
C CYS A 302 -7.41 4.62 12.52
N ASN A 303 -8.01 3.75 11.70
CA ASN A 303 -9.17 4.07 10.88
C ASN A 303 -10.50 3.63 11.53
N GLY A 304 -10.47 3.30 12.83
CA GLY A 304 -11.67 3.09 13.64
C GLY A 304 -12.23 1.67 13.61
N GLU A 305 -11.51 0.69 13.03
CA GLU A 305 -11.92 -0.70 13.05
C GLU A 305 -11.53 -1.39 14.38
N ASP A 306 -12.36 -2.31 14.86
CA ASP A 306 -12.03 -3.13 16.04
C ASP A 306 -11.11 -4.29 15.66
N SER A 307 -10.11 -4.55 16.50
CA SER A 307 -9.20 -5.68 16.35
C SER A 307 -9.88 -7.04 16.34
N VAL A 308 -11.06 -7.17 16.95
CA VAL A 308 -11.80 -8.45 16.98
C VAL A 308 -12.49 -8.78 15.65
N ASP A 309 -12.72 -7.78 14.79
CA ASP A 309 -13.40 -7.95 13.50
C ASP A 309 -12.42 -8.22 12.35
N LEU A 310 -11.11 -8.23 12.65
CA LEU A 310 -10.06 -8.42 11.66
C LEU A 310 -9.99 -9.88 11.19
N SER A 311 -9.89 -10.06 9.88
CA SER A 311 -9.61 -11.34 9.24
C SER A 311 -8.26 -11.32 8.54
N CYS A 312 -7.57 -12.46 8.56
CA CYS A 312 -6.34 -12.70 7.83
C CYS A 312 -6.56 -13.08 6.36
N THR A 313 -7.79 -13.47 6.02
CA THR A 313 -8.21 -13.84 4.67
C THR A 313 -9.34 -12.93 4.23
N LYS A 314 -9.37 -12.61 2.93
CA LYS A 314 -10.51 -11.95 2.34
C LYS A 314 -11.70 -12.90 2.41
N ASN A 315 -12.82 -12.46 3.00
CA ASN A 315 -14.02 -13.28 3.06
C ASN A 315 -14.55 -13.48 1.64
N PRO A 316 -14.56 -14.71 1.08
CA PRO A 316 -15.00 -14.94 -0.29
C PRO A 316 -16.49 -14.64 -0.47
N GLY A 317 -17.28 -14.69 0.61
CA GLY A 317 -18.74 -14.56 0.59
C GLY A 317 -19.30 -13.15 0.37
N ASN A 318 -18.49 -12.09 0.49
CA ASN A 318 -18.95 -10.71 0.28
C ASN A 318 -18.47 -10.08 -1.02
N THR A 319 -17.52 -10.71 -1.74
CA THR A 319 -17.20 -10.35 -3.13
C THR A 319 -18.23 -10.88 -4.13
N LYS A 320 -19.51 -10.90 -3.76
CA LYS A 320 -20.61 -10.95 -4.74
C LYS A 320 -20.85 -9.60 -5.42
N ILE A 321 -19.86 -8.71 -5.38
CA ILE A 321 -19.75 -7.69 -6.40
C ILE A 321 -19.20 -8.46 -7.61
N GLN A 322 -20.09 -8.78 -8.56
CA GLN A 322 -19.76 -8.95 -9.98
C GLN A 322 -19.64 -10.36 -10.61
N ASP A 323 -19.99 -11.46 -9.94
CA ASP A 323 -20.18 -12.76 -10.64
C ASP A 323 -21.62 -12.96 -11.17
N ASP A 324 -22.58 -12.13 -10.74
CA ASP A 324 -23.96 -12.09 -11.26
C ASP A 324 -24.17 -10.91 -12.23
N LEU A 325 -23.10 -10.39 -12.86
CA LEU A 325 -23.33 -9.50 -14.01
C LEU A 325 -23.77 -10.37 -15.20
N PRO A 326 -24.93 -10.08 -15.81
CA PRO A 326 -25.43 -10.83 -16.94
C PRO A 326 -24.41 -10.75 -18.07
N GLU A 327 -24.03 -11.90 -18.65
CA GLU A 327 -23.13 -12.06 -19.83
C GLU A 327 -22.71 -10.73 -20.47
N ASP A 328 -21.71 -10.08 -19.85
CA ASP A 328 -21.27 -8.76 -20.28
C ASP A 328 -20.51 -8.91 -21.60
N PHE A 329 -20.69 -7.95 -22.50
CA PHE A 329 -19.91 -7.89 -23.73
C PHE A 329 -18.47 -7.49 -23.35
N GLU A 330 -17.54 -8.43 -23.38
CA GLU A 330 -16.12 -8.23 -23.09
C GLU A 330 -15.32 -8.17 -24.40
N MET A 331 -14.62 -7.06 -24.63
CA MET A 331 -13.73 -6.89 -25.76
C MET A 331 -12.29 -6.77 -25.28
N ILE A 332 -11.42 -7.63 -25.78
CA ILE A 332 -9.99 -7.61 -25.47
C ILE A 332 -9.22 -7.02 -26.66
N VAL A 333 -8.37 -6.04 -26.39
CA VAL A 333 -7.51 -5.38 -27.37
C VAL A 333 -6.05 -5.66 -27.02
N ASP A 334 -5.33 -6.24 -27.98
CA ASP A 334 -3.88 -6.43 -27.91
C ASP A 334 -3.18 -5.47 -28.86
N PHE A 335 -2.48 -4.48 -28.31
CA PHE A 335 -1.75 -3.48 -29.08
C PHE A 335 -0.36 -3.95 -29.54
N ASN A 336 0.11 -5.10 -29.06
CA ASN A 336 1.40 -5.66 -29.46
C ASN A 336 1.32 -6.38 -30.81
N LEU A 337 0.12 -6.80 -31.18
CA LEU A 337 -0.19 -7.36 -32.48
C LEU A 337 -0.67 -6.20 -33.35
N ASN A 338 -0.22 -6.11 -34.60
CA ASN A 338 -0.90 -5.29 -35.63
C ASN A 338 -2.29 -5.87 -36.00
N LYS A 339 -2.97 -6.54 -35.04
CA LYS A 339 -4.24 -7.24 -35.17
C LYS A 339 -4.97 -7.19 -33.82
N SER A 340 -6.17 -6.62 -33.80
CA SER A 340 -7.12 -6.79 -32.69
C SER A 340 -7.62 -8.24 -32.67
N ILE A 341 -7.43 -8.96 -31.56
CA ILE A 341 -8.02 -10.30 -31.36
C ILE A 341 -9.28 -10.13 -30.51
N MET A 342 -10.45 -10.24 -31.13
CA MET A 342 -11.68 -10.44 -30.36
C MET A 342 -11.82 -11.91 -30.02
N LYS A 343 -11.91 -12.19 -28.71
CA LYS A 343 -12.45 -13.45 -28.25
C LYS A 343 -13.97 -13.30 -28.17
N GLU A 344 -14.68 -13.83 -29.16
CA GLU A 344 -16.00 -14.38 -28.92
C GLU A 344 -15.80 -15.68 -28.14
N ASP A 345 -15.57 -15.58 -26.82
CA ASP A 345 -15.74 -16.76 -25.99
C ASP A 345 -17.26 -16.99 -25.88
N ILE A 346 -17.79 -17.74 -26.86
CA ILE A 346 -18.98 -18.56 -26.69
C ILE A 346 -18.62 -19.53 -25.55
N LEU A 347 -19.19 -19.29 -24.37
CA LEU A 347 -19.33 -20.30 -23.33
C LEU A 347 -20.77 -20.78 -23.31
#